data_AF-A0A7C2KAV4-F1
#
_entry.id   AF-A0A7C2KAV4-F1
#
_cell.length_a   1.000
_cell.length_b   1.000
_cell.length_c   1.000
_cell.angle_alpha   90.00
_cell.angle_beta   90.00
_cell.angle_gamma   90.00
#
_symmetry.space_group_name_H-M   'P 1'
#
loop_
_entity.id
_entity.type
_entity.pdbx_description
1 polymer ?
#
loop_
_entity_poly.entity_id
_entity_poly.type
_entity_poly.pdbx_seq_one_letter_code
_entity_poly.pdbx_strand_id
1 'polypeptide(L)'
;VVRLDVSTEITLSQAMWDAQSPDTFVGSVFLETGRLWSRFFDFVSPDSAFEVETGSTVATVRGTIFSVTAKSNGDAWVYVDEHAVNVRAKTNVQNIQQTAEAGEHVSVEGVAEFREGKTGAPTLRLEREASEDFRAWIERNRERDRAFERTIRDRMRTFIRNNGFTALAERVRLAVALRGDTREELSQRFQIRRALVERLELRDALPEIRVRDESADALAPEITTSIDTTVSLEINGQPIETWTVPITTDPAPVEPALEPVTEPIIEPVLEPVIDPAPVETAPYPVSMTISAGAYALDPGEQTILRAYLTYSDDSWTDVSKDVNWDIYADPQTGMTIGNTVSNLFIAGDQGGSAIIEATYYDGDRRVRSNQMTIRVSYPTSDTQMLY
;
A
#
# COMPACT_ATOMS: atom_id res chain seq x y z
N VAL A 1 4.04 4.46 -10.32
CA VAL A 1 3.71 4.37 -11.76
C VAL A 1 4.84 3.65 -12.45
N VAL A 2 4.53 2.65 -13.26
CA VAL A 2 5.52 1.91 -14.07
C VAL A 2 5.20 2.13 -15.55
N ARG A 3 6.20 2.47 -16.36
CA ARG A 3 6.09 2.61 -17.81
C ARG A 3 7.11 1.70 -18.48
N LEU A 4 6.67 0.98 -19.49
CA LEU A 4 7.47 0.02 -20.22
C LEU A 4 7.85 0.59 -21.59
N ASP A 5 9.07 0.34 -22.03
CA ASP A 5 9.50 0.64 -23.40
C ASP A 5 9.03 -0.46 -24.37
N VAL A 6 9.19 -0.23 -25.66
CA VAL A 6 8.92 -1.26 -26.68
C VAL A 6 9.77 -2.52 -26.43
N SER A 7 9.21 -3.69 -26.70
CA SER A 7 9.89 -4.98 -26.51
C SER A 7 10.38 -5.21 -25.08
N THR A 8 9.56 -4.83 -24.10
CA THR A 8 9.81 -5.07 -22.67
C THR A 8 8.92 -6.18 -22.15
N GLU A 9 9.51 -7.13 -21.42
CA GLU A 9 8.83 -8.24 -20.78
C GLU A 9 9.05 -8.19 -19.27
N ILE A 10 7.95 -8.20 -18.51
CA ILE A 10 7.97 -8.16 -17.05
C ILE A 10 7.05 -9.21 -16.45
N THR A 11 7.42 -9.69 -15.28
CA THR A 11 6.57 -10.47 -14.39
C THR A 11 6.39 -9.69 -13.08
N LEU A 12 5.13 -9.41 -12.72
CA LEU A 12 4.81 -8.76 -11.45
C LEU A 12 4.79 -9.82 -10.34
N SER A 13 5.83 -9.84 -9.50
CA SER A 13 5.95 -10.81 -8.40
C SER A 13 5.13 -10.40 -7.18
N GLN A 14 5.12 -9.10 -6.85
CA GLN A 14 4.42 -8.58 -5.68
C GLN A 14 3.93 -7.16 -5.93
N ALA A 15 2.73 -6.85 -5.45
CA ALA A 15 2.21 -5.48 -5.35
C ALA A 15 1.12 -5.43 -4.29
N MET A 16 1.49 -5.10 -3.06
CA MET A 16 0.56 -5.10 -1.93
C MET A 16 0.82 -3.93 -1.00
N TRP A 17 -0.28 -3.40 -0.44
CA TRP A 17 -0.22 -2.53 0.72
C TRP A 17 -0.22 -3.41 1.97
N ASP A 18 0.65 -3.09 2.92
CA ASP A 18 0.53 -3.65 4.25
C ASP A 18 -0.78 -3.15 4.86
N ALA A 19 -1.56 -4.04 5.48
CA ALA A 19 -2.82 -3.63 6.12
C ALA A 19 -2.65 -3.33 7.61
N GLN A 20 -1.52 -3.73 8.22
CA GLN A 20 -1.15 -3.22 9.54
C GLN A 20 -0.61 -1.79 9.42
N SER A 21 0.08 -1.51 8.31
CA SER A 21 0.62 -0.20 7.97
C SER A 21 0.09 0.24 6.60
N PRO A 22 -1.15 0.79 6.50
CA PRO A 22 -1.81 1.11 5.23
C PRO A 22 -1.09 2.18 4.40
N ASP A 23 -0.07 2.80 4.98
CA ASP A 23 0.86 3.73 4.34
C ASP A 23 2.12 3.03 3.78
N THR A 24 2.27 1.72 4.00
CA THR A 24 3.43 0.93 3.59
C THR A 24 3.08 0.07 2.39
N PHE A 25 3.83 0.22 1.30
CA PHE A 25 3.67 -0.59 0.09
C PHE A 25 4.92 -1.43 -0.15
N VAL A 26 4.70 -2.70 -0.48
CA VAL A 26 5.74 -3.62 -0.93
C VAL A 26 5.41 -4.07 -2.35
N GLY A 27 6.30 -3.77 -3.28
CA GLY A 27 6.18 -4.25 -4.65
C GLY A 27 7.49 -4.81 -5.19
N SER A 28 7.38 -5.82 -6.03
CA SER A 28 8.51 -6.47 -6.69
C SER A 28 8.13 -6.82 -8.13
N VAL A 29 8.98 -6.45 -9.07
CA VAL A 29 8.85 -6.72 -10.51
C VAL A 29 10.10 -7.42 -11.01
N PHE A 30 9.93 -8.54 -11.71
CA PHE A 30 11.00 -9.16 -12.48
C PHE A 30 10.98 -8.62 -13.92
N LEU A 31 12.07 -8.01 -14.35
CA LEU A 31 12.31 -7.49 -15.69
C LEU A 31 13.20 -8.46 -16.45
N GLU A 32 12.60 -9.20 -17.39
CA GLU A 32 13.30 -10.21 -18.18
C GLU A 32 14.17 -9.55 -19.26
N THR A 33 13.55 -8.69 -20.07
CA THR A 33 14.22 -7.94 -21.13
C THR A 33 13.53 -6.60 -21.36
N GLY A 34 14.26 -5.63 -21.92
CA GLY A 34 13.74 -4.31 -22.31
C GLY A 34 14.03 -3.23 -21.27
N ARG A 35 13.16 -2.21 -21.18
CA ARG A 35 13.35 -1.06 -20.29
C ARG A 35 12.10 -0.72 -19.51
N LEU A 36 12.31 -0.44 -18.23
CA LEU A 36 11.29 -0.06 -17.27
C LEU A 36 11.66 1.30 -16.69
N TRP A 37 10.73 2.25 -16.78
CA TRP A 37 10.77 3.51 -16.05
C TRP A 37 9.78 3.43 -14.90
N SER A 38 10.22 3.70 -13.68
CA SER A 38 9.35 3.72 -12.51
C SER A 38 9.47 5.02 -11.75
N ARG A 39 8.30 5.57 -11.40
CA ARG A 39 8.16 6.64 -10.42
C ARG A 39 7.46 6.08 -9.20
N PHE A 40 8.20 5.98 -8.12
CA PHE A 40 7.66 5.66 -6.80
C PHE A 40 7.52 6.95 -6.02
N PHE A 41 6.30 7.30 -5.62
CA PHE A 41 6.05 8.58 -4.95
C PHE A 41 6.55 8.57 -3.52
N ASP A 42 6.92 9.74 -2.99
CA ASP A 42 7.33 9.92 -1.58
C ASP A 42 6.18 9.76 -0.58
N PHE A 43 4.95 9.54 -1.06
CA PHE A 43 3.75 9.40 -0.23
C PHE A 43 3.64 8.06 0.47
N VAL A 44 4.62 7.18 0.29
CA VAL A 44 4.64 5.84 0.84
C VAL A 44 5.64 5.84 2.00
N SER A 45 5.27 5.24 3.13
CA SER A 45 6.04 5.16 4.37
C SER A 45 7.54 4.88 4.10
N PRO A 46 8.48 5.34 4.94
CA PRO A 46 9.91 4.98 4.85
C PRO A 46 10.18 3.47 4.79
N ASP A 47 9.24 2.67 5.28
CA ASP A 47 9.27 1.20 5.28
C ASP A 47 8.81 0.58 3.96
N SER A 48 8.31 1.40 3.05
CA SER A 48 7.88 0.96 1.73
C SER A 48 9.07 0.67 0.84
N ALA A 49 8.95 -0.43 0.10
CA ALA A 49 9.99 -0.89 -0.81
C ALA A 49 9.36 -1.22 -2.15
N PHE A 50 10.03 -0.77 -3.20
CA PHE A 50 9.77 -1.25 -4.54
C PHE A 50 11.07 -1.82 -5.12
N GLU A 51 11.02 -3.06 -5.58
CA GLU A 51 12.17 -3.76 -6.12
C GLU A 51 11.95 -4.06 -7.60
N VAL A 52 12.99 -3.82 -8.39
CA VAL A 52 13.06 -4.25 -9.78
C VAL A 52 14.21 -5.23 -9.90
N GLU A 53 13.87 -6.47 -10.18
CA GLU A 53 14.77 -7.60 -10.28
C GLU A 53 15.02 -7.92 -11.75
N THR A 54 16.27 -8.13 -12.13
CA THR A 54 16.67 -8.65 -13.46
C THR A 54 17.39 -9.98 -13.29
N GLY A 55 17.83 -10.60 -14.38
CA GLY A 55 18.66 -11.81 -14.30
C GLY A 55 19.95 -11.61 -13.47
N SER A 56 20.54 -10.41 -13.48
CA SER A 56 21.83 -10.12 -12.87
C SER A 56 21.81 -9.13 -11.70
N THR A 57 20.69 -8.43 -11.46
CA THR A 57 20.65 -7.29 -10.54
C THR A 57 19.31 -7.19 -9.80
N VAL A 58 19.33 -6.61 -8.60
CA VAL A 58 18.16 -6.15 -7.86
C VAL A 58 18.32 -4.66 -7.58
N ALA A 59 17.39 -3.84 -8.05
CA ALA A 59 17.33 -2.42 -7.78
C ALA A 59 16.21 -2.15 -6.77
N THR A 60 16.56 -1.81 -5.54
CA THR A 60 15.63 -1.46 -4.47
C THR A 60 15.54 0.06 -4.35
N VAL A 61 14.32 0.58 -4.40
CA VAL A 61 14.05 2.02 -4.36
C VAL A 61 13.13 2.42 -3.22
N ARG A 62 13.29 3.68 -2.78
CA ARG A 62 12.43 4.32 -1.78
C ARG A 62 12.21 5.78 -2.17
N GLY A 63 10.99 6.12 -2.61
CA GLY A 63 10.63 7.48 -3.03
C GLY A 63 11.56 8.02 -4.12
N THR A 64 11.54 7.43 -5.31
CA THR A 64 12.58 7.65 -6.32
C THR A 64 12.01 7.48 -7.72
N ILE A 65 12.53 8.28 -8.64
CA ILE A 65 12.36 8.09 -10.08
C ILE A 65 13.61 7.44 -10.63
N PHE A 66 13.44 6.34 -11.35
CA PHE A 66 14.55 5.57 -11.88
C PHE A 66 14.15 4.77 -13.11
N SER A 67 15.16 4.31 -13.83
CA SER A 67 15.04 3.40 -14.95
C SER A 67 15.87 2.16 -14.73
N VAL A 68 15.34 1.00 -15.09
CA VAL A 68 16.09 -0.25 -15.21
C VAL A 68 16.00 -0.75 -16.65
N THR A 69 17.14 -1.11 -17.23
CA THR A 69 17.24 -1.79 -18.53
C THR A 69 17.81 -3.17 -18.31
N ALA A 70 17.16 -4.20 -18.84
CA ALA A 70 17.68 -5.56 -18.89
C ALA A 70 17.91 -5.97 -20.34
N LYS A 71 19.10 -6.49 -20.63
CA LYS A 71 19.45 -7.03 -21.95
C LYS A 71 19.37 -8.55 -21.94
N SER A 72 19.15 -9.13 -23.12
CA SER A 72 19.11 -10.58 -23.31
C SER A 72 20.43 -11.30 -23.03
N ASN A 73 21.56 -10.58 -22.99
CA ASN A 73 22.85 -11.13 -22.59
C ASN A 73 23.05 -11.15 -21.06
N GLY A 74 22.06 -10.75 -20.28
CA GLY A 74 22.10 -10.69 -18.82
C GLY A 74 22.65 -9.37 -18.27
N ASP A 75 23.13 -8.44 -19.10
CA ASP A 75 23.55 -7.12 -18.63
C ASP A 75 22.34 -6.34 -18.12
N ALA A 76 22.55 -5.59 -17.05
CA ALA A 76 21.55 -4.67 -16.52
C ALA A 76 22.13 -3.27 -16.32
N TRP A 77 21.30 -2.27 -16.55
CA TRP A 77 21.62 -0.87 -16.29
C TRP A 77 20.54 -0.24 -15.42
N VAL A 78 20.97 0.48 -14.39
CA VAL A 78 20.10 1.26 -13.51
C VAL A 78 20.49 2.73 -13.65
N TYR A 79 19.54 3.59 -13.99
CA TYR A 79 19.70 5.05 -14.02
C TYR A 79 18.79 5.67 -12.97
N VAL A 80 19.33 6.59 -12.18
CA VAL A 80 18.58 7.27 -11.12
C VAL A 80 18.31 8.71 -11.55
N ASP A 81 17.04 9.10 -11.55
CA ASP A 81 16.62 10.44 -11.94
C ASP A 81 16.46 11.35 -10.71
N GLU A 82 15.83 10.84 -9.65
CA GLU A 82 15.63 11.56 -8.39
C GLU A 82 16.07 10.69 -7.20
N HIS A 83 16.59 11.30 -6.13
CA HIS A 83 17.02 10.62 -4.90
C HIS A 83 18.13 9.59 -5.09
N ALA A 84 17.93 8.36 -4.62
CA ALA A 84 18.96 7.33 -4.60
C ALA A 84 18.35 5.93 -4.74
N VAL A 85 19.05 5.05 -5.44
CA VAL A 85 18.66 3.65 -5.65
C VAL A 85 19.75 2.75 -5.10
N ASN A 86 19.34 1.73 -4.37
CA ASN A 86 20.26 0.70 -3.95
C ASN A 86 20.29 -0.43 -4.99
N VAL A 87 21.45 -0.68 -5.57
CA VAL A 87 21.66 -1.65 -6.64
C VAL A 87 22.52 -2.79 -6.11
N ARG A 88 21.99 -4.01 -6.17
CA ARG A 88 22.68 -5.23 -5.74
C ARG A 88 22.87 -6.17 -6.92
N ALA A 89 24.11 -6.58 -7.19
CA ALA A 89 24.38 -7.63 -8.17
C ALA A 89 23.98 -9.01 -7.60
N LYS A 90 23.33 -9.84 -8.42
CA LYS A 90 23.05 -11.24 -8.11
C LYS A 90 24.26 -12.08 -8.46
N THR A 91 25.04 -12.43 -7.46
CA THR A 91 26.24 -13.26 -7.64
C THR A 91 26.23 -14.37 -6.58
N ASN A 92 26.66 -15.57 -6.95
CA ASN A 92 26.75 -16.70 -6.01
C ASN A 92 27.91 -16.56 -5.01
N VAL A 93 28.79 -15.57 -5.19
CA VAL A 93 30.09 -15.54 -4.53
C VAL A 93 30.21 -14.37 -3.55
N GLN A 94 29.59 -13.21 -3.83
CA GLN A 94 29.57 -12.04 -2.94
C GLN A 94 28.32 -11.16 -3.16
N ASN A 95 27.77 -10.61 -2.07
CA ASN A 95 26.77 -9.53 -2.11
C ASN A 95 27.45 -8.21 -2.47
N ILE A 96 27.59 -7.94 -3.77
CA ILE A 96 28.09 -6.64 -4.24
C ILE A 96 26.91 -5.67 -4.30
N GLN A 97 26.99 -4.59 -3.53
CA GLN A 97 25.93 -3.60 -3.39
C GLN A 97 26.51 -2.20 -3.60
N GLN A 98 25.79 -1.36 -4.33
CA GLN A 98 26.15 0.03 -4.59
C GLN A 98 24.92 0.92 -4.48
N THR A 99 25.05 2.07 -3.85
CA THR A 99 24.03 3.13 -3.90
C THR A 99 24.35 4.06 -5.06
N ALA A 100 23.37 4.29 -5.93
CA ALA A 100 23.43 5.22 -7.04
C ALA A 100 22.60 6.46 -6.70
N GLU A 101 23.17 7.64 -6.82
CA GLU A 101 22.50 8.92 -6.58
C GLU A 101 21.87 9.50 -7.86
N ALA A 102 21.05 10.54 -7.71
CA ALA A 102 20.42 11.23 -8.82
C ALA A 102 21.43 11.68 -9.89
N GLY A 103 21.17 11.31 -11.13
CA GLY A 103 22.04 11.54 -12.28
C GLY A 103 23.08 10.44 -12.53
N GLU A 104 23.26 9.50 -11.61
CA GLU A 104 24.19 8.39 -11.76
C GLU A 104 23.57 7.21 -12.51
N HIS A 105 24.44 6.35 -13.03
CA HIS A 105 24.05 5.05 -13.55
C HIS A 105 25.01 3.95 -13.14
N VAL A 106 24.42 2.81 -12.85
CA VAL A 106 25.11 1.59 -12.47
C VAL A 106 24.91 0.58 -13.58
N SER A 107 26.03 0.09 -14.09
CA SER A 107 26.10 -1.01 -15.06
C SER A 107 26.53 -2.27 -14.34
N VAL A 108 25.76 -3.34 -14.56
CA VAL A 108 26.03 -4.67 -14.06
C VAL A 108 26.22 -5.57 -15.28
N GLU A 109 27.46 -5.97 -15.51
CA GLU A 109 27.76 -6.95 -16.57
C GLU A 109 27.14 -8.30 -16.17
N GLY A 110 26.35 -8.86 -17.08
CA GLY A 110 25.71 -10.15 -16.88
C GLY A 110 26.77 -11.23 -16.68
N VAL A 111 26.57 -12.08 -15.67
CA VAL A 111 27.33 -13.32 -15.60
C VAL A 111 26.73 -14.23 -16.66
N ALA A 112 27.28 -14.17 -17.88
CA ALA A 112 26.92 -15.13 -18.92
C ALA A 112 27.00 -16.52 -18.31
N GLU A 113 25.90 -17.29 -18.41
CA GLU A 113 25.83 -18.65 -17.88
C GLU A 113 27.12 -19.39 -18.18
N PHE A 114 27.74 -19.89 -17.12
CA PHE A 114 28.97 -20.65 -17.05
C PHE A 114 29.22 -21.49 -18.33
N ARG A 115 29.87 -20.89 -19.33
CA ARG A 115 30.59 -21.64 -20.36
C ARG A 115 31.99 -21.86 -19.79
N GLU A 116 32.23 -23.10 -19.38
CA GLU A 116 33.45 -23.63 -18.77
C GLU A 116 34.72 -22.83 -19.12
N GLY A 117 35.32 -22.17 -18.13
CA GLY A 117 36.75 -21.83 -18.18
C GLY A 117 37.18 -20.38 -18.01
N LYS A 118 36.28 -19.39 -17.92
CA LYS A 118 36.65 -18.00 -17.56
C LYS A 118 35.71 -17.39 -16.53
N THR A 119 36.05 -17.56 -15.25
CA THR A 119 35.41 -16.89 -14.11
C THR A 119 35.83 -15.42 -14.05
N GLY A 120 35.13 -14.56 -14.78
CA GLY A 120 35.11 -13.13 -14.47
C GLY A 120 34.11 -12.89 -13.34
N ALA A 121 34.55 -12.27 -12.24
CA ALA A 121 33.59 -11.77 -11.24
C ALA A 121 32.74 -10.67 -11.91
N PRO A 122 31.41 -10.65 -11.70
CA PRO A 122 30.59 -9.54 -12.18
C PRO A 122 31.13 -8.23 -11.59
N THR A 123 31.29 -7.24 -12.45
CA THR A 123 31.75 -5.90 -12.02
C THR A 123 30.58 -4.93 -12.06
N LEU A 124 30.35 -4.25 -10.94
CA LEU A 124 29.52 -3.05 -10.92
C LEU A 124 30.39 -1.90 -11.42
N ARG A 125 29.93 -1.19 -12.45
CA ARG A 125 30.59 0.02 -12.94
C ARG A 125 29.63 1.18 -12.85
N LEU A 126 30.07 2.24 -12.18
CA LEU A 126 29.40 3.52 -12.24
C LEU A 126 29.93 4.25 -13.47
N GLU A 127 29.08 4.41 -14.47
CA GLU A 127 29.41 5.18 -15.66
C GLU A 127 28.82 6.59 -15.50
N ARG A 128 29.27 7.57 -16.31
CA ARG A 128 28.79 8.98 -16.24
C ARG A 128 28.09 9.49 -17.48
N GLU A 129 28.12 8.76 -18.60
CA GLU A 129 27.44 9.17 -19.82
C GLU A 129 26.45 8.12 -20.37
N ALA A 130 25.18 8.48 -20.31
CA ALA A 130 24.09 7.79 -21.02
C ALA A 130 24.17 8.02 -22.55
N SER A 131 23.75 7.02 -23.34
CA SER A 131 23.57 7.16 -24.80
C SER A 131 22.48 8.17 -25.16
N GLU A 132 22.54 8.75 -26.36
CA GLU A 132 21.60 9.79 -26.81
C GLU A 132 20.14 9.29 -26.87
N ASP A 133 19.92 8.09 -27.41
CA ASP A 133 18.60 7.44 -27.44
C ASP A 133 18.01 7.25 -26.03
N PHE A 134 18.87 6.90 -25.07
CA PHE A 134 18.46 6.70 -23.69
C PHE A 134 18.09 8.04 -23.03
N ARG A 135 18.87 9.11 -23.25
CA ARG A 135 18.53 10.46 -22.78
C ARG A 135 17.20 10.95 -23.33
N ALA A 136 16.95 10.72 -24.62
CA ALA A 136 15.68 11.09 -25.25
C ALA A 136 14.49 10.32 -24.63
N TRP A 137 14.68 9.05 -24.30
CA TRP A 137 13.66 8.24 -23.62
C TRP A 137 13.42 8.71 -22.17
N ILE A 138 14.47 9.06 -21.42
CA ILE A 138 14.36 9.64 -20.07
C ILE A 138 13.54 10.94 -20.12
N GLU A 139 13.87 11.87 -21.01
CA GLU A 139 13.17 13.18 -21.03
C GLU A 139 11.69 13.02 -21.39
N ARG A 140 11.33 12.13 -22.33
CA ARG A 140 9.93 11.82 -22.62
C ARG A 140 9.18 11.31 -21.38
N ASN A 141 9.82 10.50 -20.55
CA ASN A 141 9.19 9.99 -19.31
C ASN A 141 9.09 11.08 -18.24
N ARG A 142 10.10 11.94 -18.09
CA ARG A 142 10.05 13.11 -17.21
C ARG A 142 8.90 14.05 -17.57
N GLU A 143 8.71 14.35 -18.86
CA GLU A 143 7.60 15.19 -19.32
C GLU A 143 6.24 14.57 -18.98
N ARG A 144 6.09 13.26 -19.20
CA ARG A 144 4.88 12.51 -18.83
C ARG A 144 4.64 12.50 -17.32
N ASP A 145 5.69 12.39 -16.51
CA ASP A 145 5.58 12.47 -15.06
C ASP A 145 5.16 13.86 -14.58
N ARG A 146 5.73 14.94 -15.14
CA ARG A 146 5.30 16.31 -14.84
C ARG A 146 3.82 16.52 -15.18
N ALA A 147 3.33 15.98 -16.30
CA ALA A 147 1.91 16.07 -16.68
C ALA A 147 1.01 15.25 -15.74
N PHE A 148 1.45 14.03 -15.39
CA PHE A 148 0.74 13.16 -14.47
C PHE A 148 0.64 13.76 -13.06
N GLU A 149 1.73 14.33 -12.56
CA GLU A 149 1.80 14.98 -11.24
C GLU A 149 0.83 16.15 -11.14
N ARG A 150 0.75 17.00 -12.18
CA ARG A 150 -0.26 18.08 -12.25
C ARG A 150 -1.67 17.51 -12.13
N THR A 151 -1.95 16.42 -12.85
CA THR A 151 -3.28 15.78 -12.85
C THR A 151 -3.63 15.21 -11.47
N ILE A 152 -2.69 14.52 -10.81
CA ILE A 152 -2.88 14.03 -9.43
C ILE A 152 -3.11 15.20 -8.48
N ARG A 153 -2.27 16.24 -8.55
CA ARG A 153 -2.36 17.42 -7.69
C ARG A 153 -3.71 18.11 -7.85
N ASP A 154 -4.21 18.26 -9.06
CA ASP A 154 -5.48 18.93 -9.33
C ASP A 154 -6.68 18.07 -8.90
N ARG A 155 -6.63 16.74 -9.10
CA ARG A 155 -7.63 15.82 -8.54
C ARG A 155 -7.65 15.88 -7.02
N MET A 156 -6.49 15.89 -6.38
CA MET A 156 -6.38 15.95 -4.93
C MET A 156 -6.88 17.28 -4.37
N ARG A 157 -6.56 18.40 -5.03
CA ARG A 157 -7.13 19.73 -4.68
C ARG A 157 -8.65 19.74 -4.78
N THR A 158 -9.19 19.15 -5.85
CA THR A 158 -10.64 19.08 -6.07
C THR A 158 -11.32 18.21 -5.02
N PHE A 159 -10.71 17.06 -4.70
CA PHE A 159 -11.18 16.17 -3.63
C PHE A 159 -11.18 16.88 -2.26
N ILE A 160 -10.11 17.58 -1.91
CA ILE A 160 -10.02 18.35 -0.65
C ILE A 160 -11.11 19.44 -0.59
N ARG A 161 -11.33 20.13 -1.72
CA ARG A 161 -12.36 21.17 -1.82
C ARG A 161 -13.77 20.61 -1.61
N ASN A 162 -14.05 19.42 -2.14
CA ASN A 162 -15.40 18.86 -2.17
C ASN A 162 -15.75 18.05 -0.91
N ASN A 163 -14.78 17.37 -0.28
CA ASN A 163 -15.05 16.44 0.82
C ASN A 163 -14.68 16.98 2.22
N GLY A 164 -14.20 18.23 2.29
CA GLY A 164 -13.79 18.85 3.56
C GLY A 164 -12.48 18.28 4.13
N PHE A 165 -11.84 19.08 4.98
CA PHE A 165 -10.50 18.78 5.51
C PHE A 165 -10.45 17.61 6.51
N THR A 166 -11.56 17.13 7.05
CA THR A 166 -11.54 16.29 8.25
C THR A 166 -11.05 14.85 8.02
N ALA A 167 -11.29 14.23 6.87
CA ALA A 167 -10.84 12.87 6.59
C ALA A 167 -9.46 12.79 5.90
N LEU A 168 -9.03 13.88 5.25
CA LEU A 168 -7.82 13.91 4.42
C LEU A 168 -6.70 14.80 4.99
N ALA A 169 -6.99 15.72 5.92
CA ALA A 169 -5.98 16.65 6.45
C ALA A 169 -4.85 15.94 7.20
N GLU A 170 -5.11 14.83 7.90
CA GLU A 170 -4.03 14.07 8.56
C GLU A 170 -3.18 13.29 7.55
N ARG A 171 -3.81 12.71 6.51
CA ARG A 171 -3.10 11.94 5.46
C ARG A 171 -2.32 12.82 4.48
N VAL A 172 -2.76 14.06 4.25
CA VAL A 172 -2.13 14.99 3.30
C VAL A 172 -1.21 16.02 3.96
N ARG A 173 -1.36 16.34 5.25
CA ARG A 173 -0.36 17.18 5.97
C ARG A 173 1.03 16.54 6.01
N LEU A 174 1.11 15.22 5.98
CA LEU A 174 2.36 14.44 5.80
C LEU A 174 2.93 14.56 4.39
N ALA A 175 2.07 14.59 3.38
CA ALA A 175 2.42 14.52 1.96
C ALA A 175 2.91 15.85 1.35
N VAL A 176 2.50 17.00 1.90
CA VAL A 176 2.72 18.32 1.28
C VAL A 176 3.91 19.10 1.90
N ALA A 177 4.57 18.55 2.91
CA ALA A 177 5.78 19.15 3.51
C ALA A 177 7.02 18.96 2.60
N LEU A 178 7.00 19.55 1.41
CA LEU A 178 8.01 19.43 0.35
C LEU A 178 9.26 20.31 0.55
N ARG A 179 9.67 20.66 1.77
CA ARG A 179 10.93 21.40 1.99
C ARG A 179 11.58 21.13 3.35
N GLY A 180 12.79 20.55 3.29
CA GLY A 180 13.92 20.67 4.21
C GLY A 180 13.64 20.55 5.72
N ASP A 181 13.09 21.60 6.31
CA ASP A 181 13.22 21.84 7.76
C ASP A 181 12.06 21.25 8.58
N THR A 182 10.96 20.83 7.95
CA THR A 182 9.79 20.26 8.66
C THR A 182 9.81 18.74 8.83
N ARG A 183 10.76 18.04 8.21
CA ARG A 183 10.79 16.56 8.14
C ARG A 183 11.16 15.91 9.48
N GLU A 184 12.13 16.48 10.17
CA GLU A 184 12.67 15.93 11.43
C GLU A 184 11.70 16.20 12.60
N GLU A 185 11.07 17.37 12.61
CA GLU A 185 10.05 17.72 13.59
C GLU A 185 8.78 16.88 13.44
N LEU A 186 8.37 16.58 12.20
CA LEU A 186 7.24 15.69 11.94
C LEU A 186 7.56 14.25 12.31
N SER A 187 8.74 13.73 11.94
CA SER A 187 9.21 12.39 12.34
C SER A 187 9.18 12.20 13.86
N GLN A 188 9.69 13.17 14.63
CA GLN A 188 9.66 13.13 16.09
C GLN A 188 8.23 13.17 16.66
N ARG A 189 7.36 14.01 16.10
CA ARG A 189 5.94 14.06 16.52
C ARG A 189 5.19 12.76 16.21
N PHE A 190 5.52 12.07 15.12
CA PHE A 190 4.94 10.75 14.80
C PHE A 190 5.39 9.66 15.77
N GLN A 191 6.69 9.62 16.11
CA GLN A 191 7.19 8.68 17.12
C GLN A 191 6.56 8.92 18.50
N ILE A 192 6.42 10.19 18.90
CA ILE A 192 5.76 10.57 20.16
C ILE A 192 4.28 10.16 20.16
N ARG A 193 3.57 10.35 19.05
CA ARG A 193 2.14 10.00 18.96
C ARG A 193 1.91 8.49 18.92
N ARG A 194 2.76 7.73 18.22
CA ARG A 194 2.75 6.25 18.22
C ARG A 194 2.96 5.70 19.63
N ALA A 195 3.94 6.23 20.36
CA ALA A 195 4.17 5.88 21.76
C ALA A 195 3.00 6.28 22.69
N LEU A 196 2.25 7.33 22.35
CA LEU A 196 1.06 7.76 23.11
C LEU A 196 -0.17 6.88 22.86
N VAL A 197 -0.38 6.43 21.63
CA VAL A 197 -1.46 5.48 21.28
C VAL A 197 -1.19 4.12 21.92
N GLU A 198 0.04 3.62 21.84
CA GLU A 198 0.47 2.38 22.48
C GLU A 198 0.29 2.43 24.02
N ARG A 199 0.47 3.61 24.63
CA ARG A 199 0.24 3.84 26.06
C ARG A 199 -1.23 4.02 26.44
N LEU A 200 -2.09 4.46 25.53
CA LEU A 200 -3.54 4.58 25.72
C LEU A 200 -4.22 3.21 25.61
N GLU A 201 -3.79 2.36 24.68
CA GLU A 201 -4.28 0.97 24.57
C GLU A 201 -3.91 0.14 25.82
N LEU A 202 -2.78 0.43 26.47
CA LEU A 202 -2.41 -0.14 27.77
C LEU A 202 -3.29 0.34 28.94
N ARG A 203 -3.98 1.48 28.80
CA ARG A 203 -4.83 2.04 29.87
C ARG A 203 -6.22 1.40 29.92
N ASP A 204 -6.73 0.97 28.77
CA ASP A 204 -8.00 0.22 28.67
C ASP A 204 -7.88 -1.24 29.17
N ALA A 205 -6.66 -1.71 29.44
CA ALA A 205 -6.38 -3.04 29.98
C ALA A 205 -6.35 -3.11 31.53
N LEU A 206 -6.63 -2.01 32.25
CA LEU A 206 -6.66 -2.00 33.72
C LEU A 206 -8.11 -2.13 34.24
N PRO A 207 -8.39 -3.01 35.21
CA PRO A 207 -9.74 -3.22 35.71
C PRO A 207 -10.26 -2.01 36.50
N GLU A 208 -11.50 -1.62 36.21
CA GLU A 208 -12.23 -0.53 36.89
C GLU A 208 -12.26 -0.72 38.41
N ILE A 209 -11.66 0.20 39.15
CA ILE A 209 -11.91 0.36 40.58
C ILE A 209 -13.21 1.17 40.72
N ARG A 210 -14.33 0.49 41.00
CA ARG A 210 -15.59 1.15 41.34
C ARG A 210 -15.50 1.83 42.70
N VAL A 211 -15.48 3.16 42.71
CA VAL A 211 -15.82 3.96 43.89
C VAL A 211 -17.32 4.24 43.84
N ARG A 212 -18.03 3.77 44.86
CA ARG A 212 -19.45 4.00 45.08
C ARG A 212 -19.58 5.34 45.80
N ASP A 213 -20.31 6.29 45.21
CA ASP A 213 -20.70 7.52 45.90
C ASP A 213 -22.22 7.56 46.03
N GLU A 214 -22.67 7.60 47.28
CA GLU A 214 -24.07 7.73 47.70
C GLU A 214 -24.24 9.16 48.18
N SER A 215 -24.87 10.05 47.40
CA SER A 215 -25.81 11.06 47.92
C SER A 215 -26.28 12.09 46.87
N ALA A 216 -27.56 12.45 47.04
CA ALA A 216 -28.20 13.73 46.75
C ALA A 216 -29.04 13.88 45.46
N ASP A 217 -30.34 13.61 45.64
CA ASP A 217 -31.48 14.27 45.01
C ASP A 217 -31.35 15.81 44.95
N ALA A 218 -31.76 16.42 43.83
CA ALA A 218 -32.87 17.40 43.75
C ALA A 218 -32.85 18.27 42.46
N LEU A 219 -34.02 18.31 41.81
CA LEU A 219 -34.62 19.40 41.03
C LEU A 219 -34.00 19.82 39.67
N ALA A 220 -34.82 19.67 38.63
CA ALA A 220 -34.63 20.20 37.28
C ALA A 220 -34.84 21.72 37.20
N PRO A 221 -34.16 22.39 36.25
CA PRO A 221 -34.89 23.17 35.25
C PRO A 221 -34.37 22.98 33.82
N GLU A 222 -35.20 23.35 32.84
CA GLU A 222 -34.91 23.38 31.40
C GLU A 222 -33.60 24.13 31.09
N ILE A 223 -32.69 23.48 30.37
CA ILE A 223 -31.44 24.05 29.87
C ILE A 223 -31.53 24.10 28.34
N THR A 224 -31.61 25.31 27.77
CA THR A 224 -31.14 25.60 26.41
C THR A 224 -29.62 25.51 26.41
N THR A 225 -29.08 24.43 25.86
CA THR A 225 -27.63 24.21 25.75
C THR A 225 -27.03 25.03 24.61
N SER A 226 -26.39 26.14 24.93
CA SER A 226 -25.27 26.67 24.13
C SER A 226 -24.02 25.87 24.49
N ILE A 227 -23.47 25.12 23.53
CA ILE A 227 -22.21 24.39 23.73
C ILE A 227 -21.06 25.35 23.40
N ASP A 228 -20.48 25.97 24.42
CA ASP A 228 -19.19 26.64 24.32
C ASP A 228 -18.09 25.63 24.64
N THR A 229 -17.46 25.07 23.61
CA THR A 229 -16.28 24.20 23.77
C THR A 229 -15.04 25.06 24.00
N THR A 230 -14.51 25.06 25.22
CA THR A 230 -13.23 25.71 25.54
C THR A 230 -12.12 24.64 25.59
N VAL A 231 -11.14 24.72 24.68
CA VAL A 231 -9.95 23.85 24.70
C VAL A 231 -8.80 24.62 25.35
N SER A 232 -8.26 24.10 26.45
CA SER A 232 -7.07 24.66 27.12
C SER A 232 -5.89 23.71 26.96
N LEU A 233 -4.76 24.24 26.46
CA LEU A 233 -3.50 23.53 26.33
C LEU A 233 -2.51 24.03 27.39
N GLU A 234 -1.98 23.11 28.19
CA GLU A 234 -0.92 23.38 29.16
C GLU A 234 0.38 22.66 28.77
N ILE A 235 1.50 23.38 28.83
CA ILE A 235 2.85 22.80 28.73
C ILE A 235 3.62 23.25 29.97
N ASN A 236 4.11 22.31 30.78
CA ASN A 236 4.84 22.56 32.03
C ASN A 236 4.11 23.44 33.07
N GLY A 237 2.78 23.33 33.17
CA GLY A 237 2.00 24.03 34.21
C GLY A 237 1.85 25.54 34.00
N GLN A 238 2.05 26.03 32.78
CA GLN A 238 1.75 27.41 32.40
C GLN A 238 0.76 27.41 31.22
N PRO A 239 -0.40 28.11 31.32
CA PRO A 239 -1.36 28.21 30.24
C PRO A 239 -0.87 29.18 29.16
N ILE A 240 -0.97 28.81 27.88
CA ILE A 240 -0.32 29.57 26.78
C ILE A 240 -1.28 30.49 26.01
N GLU A 241 -2.57 30.19 25.86
CA GLU A 241 -3.60 31.16 25.38
C GLU A 241 -4.99 30.50 25.27
N THR A 242 -6.05 31.29 25.37
CA THR A 242 -7.45 30.84 25.22
C THR A 242 -8.07 31.52 24.00
N TRP A 243 -8.68 30.74 23.10
CA TRP A 243 -9.41 31.24 21.94
C TRP A 243 -10.87 30.83 22.01
N THR A 244 -11.78 31.78 21.75
CA THR A 244 -13.23 31.54 21.64
C THR A 244 -13.66 31.72 20.19
N VAL A 245 -14.33 30.74 19.62
CA VAL A 245 -14.85 30.79 18.23
C VAL A 245 -16.37 30.87 18.29
N PRO A 246 -17.01 31.98 17.89
CA PRO A 246 -18.47 32.04 17.82
C PRO A 246 -18.98 31.32 16.56
N ILE A 247 -19.98 30.46 16.73
CA ILE A 247 -20.75 29.87 15.63
C ILE A 247 -22.07 30.64 15.52
N THR A 248 -22.25 31.40 14.44
CA THR A 248 -23.52 32.05 14.10
C THR A 248 -24.20 31.24 12.99
N THR A 249 -25.41 30.73 13.25
CA THR A 249 -26.31 30.21 12.23
C THR A 249 -27.27 31.31 11.80
N ASP A 250 -27.07 31.87 10.60
CA ASP A 250 -27.96 32.87 9.99
C ASP A 250 -28.92 32.16 9.01
N PRO A 251 -30.25 32.24 9.18
CA PRO A 251 -31.19 31.65 8.24
C PRO A 251 -31.42 32.57 7.03
N ALA A 252 -31.30 32.01 5.82
CA ALA A 252 -31.52 32.71 4.55
C ALA A 252 -32.98 33.18 4.37
N PRO A 253 -33.23 34.29 3.63
CA PRO A 253 -34.56 34.82 3.42
C PRO A 253 -35.29 34.11 2.26
N VAL A 254 -36.59 33.87 2.49
CA VAL A 254 -37.55 33.34 1.51
C VAL A 254 -38.06 34.49 0.63
N GLU A 255 -37.90 34.39 -0.69
CA GLU A 255 -38.53 35.31 -1.65
C GLU A 255 -39.97 34.88 -2.02
N PRO A 256 -40.88 35.84 -2.29
CA PRO A 256 -42.28 35.55 -2.59
C PRO A 256 -42.56 35.37 -4.09
N ALA A 257 -43.59 34.57 -4.37
CA ALA A 257 -44.17 34.30 -5.67
C ALA A 257 -44.87 35.51 -6.30
N LEU A 258 -44.85 35.59 -7.64
CA LEU A 258 -45.81 36.31 -8.48
C LEU A 258 -46.13 35.53 -9.76
N GLU A 259 -47.27 35.86 -10.34
CA GLU A 259 -48.26 35.02 -11.03
C GLU A 259 -48.12 34.94 -12.58
N PRO A 260 -49.19 34.74 -13.42
CA PRO A 260 -49.29 33.58 -14.31
C PRO A 260 -49.45 33.92 -15.82
N VAL A 261 -49.73 32.88 -16.61
CA VAL A 261 -50.37 32.85 -17.95
C VAL A 261 -49.44 32.96 -19.16
N THR A 262 -49.33 31.84 -19.89
CA THR A 262 -49.44 31.81 -21.37
C THR A 262 -49.85 30.42 -21.88
N GLU A 263 -51.01 30.41 -22.54
CA GLU A 263 -51.51 29.61 -23.68
C GLU A 263 -51.26 28.08 -23.79
N PRO A 264 -52.31 27.26 -24.02
CA PRO A 264 -52.15 25.84 -24.32
C PRO A 264 -51.84 25.65 -25.80
N ILE A 265 -50.58 25.36 -26.12
CA ILE A 265 -50.20 24.77 -27.40
C ILE A 265 -50.37 23.25 -27.27
N ILE A 266 -51.42 22.71 -27.91
CA ILE A 266 -51.63 21.26 -28.03
C ILE A 266 -50.77 20.77 -29.19
N GLU A 267 -49.53 20.36 -28.87
CA GLU A 267 -48.76 19.47 -29.72
C GLU A 267 -49.18 18.01 -29.46
N PRO A 268 -49.27 17.16 -30.49
CA PRO A 268 -49.57 15.74 -30.30
C PRO A 268 -48.44 15.09 -29.48
N VAL A 269 -48.77 14.72 -28.24
CA VAL A 269 -47.91 13.93 -27.35
C VAL A 269 -47.68 12.57 -28.01
N LEU A 270 -46.56 12.44 -28.70
CA LEU A 270 -45.94 11.13 -28.90
C LEU A 270 -45.56 10.66 -27.50
N GLU A 271 -46.20 9.60 -27.02
CA GLU A 271 -45.81 8.95 -25.76
C GLU A 271 -44.29 8.76 -25.81
N PRO A 272 -43.53 9.38 -24.88
CA PRO A 272 -42.09 9.17 -24.86
C PRO A 272 -41.89 7.67 -24.71
N VAL A 273 -41.16 7.08 -25.66
CA VAL A 273 -40.60 5.74 -25.48
C VAL A 273 -39.63 5.89 -24.32
N ILE A 274 -40.14 5.63 -23.10
CA ILE A 274 -39.32 5.56 -21.90
C ILE A 274 -38.51 4.28 -22.10
N ASP A 275 -37.29 4.43 -22.63
CA ASP A 275 -36.30 3.37 -22.54
C ASP A 275 -36.25 2.95 -21.07
N PRO A 276 -36.48 1.67 -20.74
CA PRO A 276 -36.47 1.23 -19.36
C PRO A 276 -35.13 1.65 -18.76
N ALA A 277 -35.19 2.39 -17.65
CA ALA A 277 -34.00 2.83 -16.95
C ALA A 277 -33.06 1.63 -16.78
N PRO A 278 -31.77 1.76 -17.12
CA PRO A 278 -30.84 0.66 -17.02
C PRO A 278 -30.93 0.10 -15.60
N VAL A 279 -31.30 -1.17 -15.49
CA VAL A 279 -31.39 -1.85 -14.20
C VAL A 279 -29.99 -1.85 -13.62
N GLU A 280 -29.77 -1.05 -12.58
CA GLU A 280 -28.51 -1.01 -11.87
C GLU A 280 -28.33 -2.35 -11.16
N THR A 281 -27.56 -3.24 -11.77
CA THR A 281 -27.26 -4.54 -11.20
C THR A 281 -26.26 -4.35 -10.07
N ALA A 282 -26.59 -4.86 -8.88
CA ALA A 282 -25.66 -4.87 -7.75
C ALA A 282 -24.33 -5.53 -8.14
N PRO A 283 -23.19 -5.00 -7.68
CA PRO A 283 -21.88 -5.56 -8.00
C PRO A 283 -21.77 -7.00 -7.51
N TYR A 284 -21.21 -7.88 -8.33
CA TYR A 284 -21.01 -9.29 -7.99
C TYR A 284 -19.53 -9.66 -8.00
N PRO A 285 -19.08 -10.60 -7.15
CA PRO A 285 -17.67 -10.95 -7.05
C PRO A 285 -17.17 -11.64 -8.32
N VAL A 286 -16.09 -11.11 -8.89
CA VAL A 286 -15.45 -11.60 -10.12
C VAL A 286 -14.27 -12.50 -9.78
N SER A 287 -13.34 -12.04 -8.95
CA SER A 287 -12.13 -12.77 -8.58
C SER A 287 -11.86 -12.73 -7.07
N MET A 288 -11.00 -13.63 -6.62
CA MET A 288 -10.47 -13.63 -5.26
C MET A 288 -8.95 -13.74 -5.30
N THR A 289 -8.26 -12.90 -4.55
CA THR A 289 -6.81 -12.95 -4.38
C THR A 289 -6.50 -13.28 -2.93
N ILE A 290 -5.53 -14.17 -2.71
CA ILE A 290 -5.05 -14.49 -1.36
C ILE A 290 -3.57 -14.21 -1.22
N SER A 291 -3.16 -13.93 0.02
CA SER A 291 -1.78 -13.59 0.37
C SER A 291 -1.46 -14.02 1.80
N ALA A 292 -0.17 -14.12 2.10
CA ALA A 292 0.34 -14.34 3.45
C ALA A 292 1.40 -13.27 3.76
N GLY A 293 1.58 -12.92 5.03
CA GLY A 293 2.64 -12.00 5.46
C GLY A 293 4.06 -12.52 5.14
N ALA A 294 4.26 -13.83 5.28
CA ALA A 294 5.44 -14.56 4.88
C ALA A 294 5.06 -15.88 4.17
N TYR A 295 5.85 -16.27 3.17
CA TYR A 295 5.69 -17.50 2.37
C TYR A 295 6.72 -18.58 2.71
N ALA A 296 7.74 -18.23 3.48
CA ALA A 296 8.75 -19.13 4.02
C ALA A 296 8.82 -18.87 5.53
N LEU A 297 8.66 -19.92 6.31
CA LEU A 297 8.60 -19.85 7.78
C LEU A 297 9.54 -20.89 8.36
N ASP A 298 10.14 -20.59 9.50
CA ASP A 298 10.77 -21.61 10.33
C ASP A 298 9.72 -22.31 11.23
N PRO A 299 9.99 -23.53 11.71
CA PRO A 299 9.10 -24.23 12.64
C PRO A 299 8.65 -23.37 13.82
N GLY A 300 7.34 -23.31 14.07
CA GLY A 300 6.73 -22.51 15.14
C GLY A 300 6.45 -21.05 14.79
N GLU A 301 6.95 -20.53 13.67
CA GLU A 301 6.63 -19.19 13.21
C GLU A 301 5.18 -19.09 12.71
N GLN A 302 4.69 -17.85 12.62
CA GLN A 302 3.29 -17.56 12.30
C GLN A 302 3.21 -16.52 11.19
N THR A 303 2.17 -16.63 10.37
CA THR A 303 1.88 -15.65 9.32
C THR A 303 0.39 -15.41 9.21
N ILE A 304 0.01 -14.15 9.01
CA ILE A 304 -1.39 -13.77 8.80
C ILE A 304 -1.74 -14.00 7.34
N LEU A 305 -2.80 -14.76 7.11
CA LEU A 305 -3.42 -15.01 5.82
C LEU A 305 -4.45 -13.92 5.53
N ARG A 306 -4.54 -13.51 4.28
CA ARG A 306 -5.53 -12.54 3.82
C ARG A 306 -6.18 -12.94 2.51
N ALA A 307 -7.46 -12.61 2.38
CA ALA A 307 -8.26 -12.84 1.19
C ALA A 307 -9.03 -11.57 0.80
N TYR A 308 -8.97 -11.20 -0.48
CA TYR A 308 -9.67 -10.06 -1.03
C TYR A 308 -10.56 -10.50 -2.19
N LEU A 309 -11.82 -10.07 -2.20
CA LEU A 309 -12.70 -10.20 -3.36
C LEU A 309 -12.61 -8.95 -4.21
N THR A 310 -12.56 -9.10 -5.53
CA THR A 310 -12.76 -8.02 -6.51
C THR A 310 -14.10 -8.22 -7.20
N TYR A 311 -14.90 -7.16 -7.31
CA TYR A 311 -16.25 -7.18 -7.87
C TYR A 311 -16.28 -6.69 -9.32
N SER A 312 -17.44 -6.80 -9.97
CA SER A 312 -17.66 -6.44 -11.38
C SER A 312 -17.53 -4.95 -11.68
N ASP A 313 -17.56 -4.12 -10.65
CA ASP A 313 -17.38 -2.66 -10.71
C ASP A 313 -15.95 -2.23 -10.32
N ASP A 314 -15.00 -3.19 -10.28
CA ASP A 314 -13.60 -3.02 -9.84
C ASP A 314 -13.43 -2.62 -8.36
N SER A 315 -14.51 -2.59 -7.57
CA SER A 315 -14.40 -2.46 -6.12
C SER A 315 -13.81 -3.74 -5.50
N TRP A 316 -13.28 -3.63 -4.28
CA TRP A 316 -12.73 -4.77 -3.57
C TRP A 316 -13.02 -4.70 -2.07
N THR A 317 -13.08 -5.88 -1.44
CA THR A 317 -13.37 -6.04 -0.01
C THR A 317 -12.42 -7.07 0.61
N ASP A 318 -11.89 -6.78 1.79
CA ASP A 318 -11.17 -7.75 2.62
C ASP A 318 -12.18 -8.72 3.27
N VAL A 319 -12.08 -9.99 2.92
CA VAL A 319 -12.94 -11.08 3.40
C VAL A 319 -12.15 -12.11 4.22
N SER A 320 -10.97 -11.74 4.73
CA SER A 320 -10.05 -12.65 5.42
C SER A 320 -10.69 -13.39 6.61
N LYS A 321 -11.70 -12.79 7.24
CA LYS A 321 -12.45 -13.35 8.37
C LYS A 321 -13.69 -14.14 7.95
N ASP A 322 -14.16 -13.93 6.72
CA ASP A 322 -15.39 -14.51 6.18
C ASP A 322 -15.13 -15.72 5.26
N VAL A 323 -13.87 -15.98 4.93
CA VAL A 323 -13.47 -17.17 4.17
C VAL A 323 -13.19 -18.36 5.08
N ASN A 324 -13.49 -19.56 4.57
CA ASN A 324 -12.99 -20.80 5.15
C ASN A 324 -11.55 -21.02 4.69
N TRP A 325 -10.64 -21.28 5.63
CA TRP A 325 -9.23 -21.56 5.37
C TRP A 325 -8.94 -23.05 5.52
N ASP A 326 -8.73 -23.73 4.41
CA ASP A 326 -8.39 -25.15 4.37
C ASP A 326 -6.89 -25.32 4.09
N ILE A 327 -6.23 -26.21 4.85
CA ILE A 327 -4.82 -26.58 4.63
C ILE A 327 -4.77 -27.99 4.10
N TYR A 328 -4.08 -28.16 2.98
CA TYR A 328 -3.76 -29.47 2.45
C TYR A 328 -2.33 -29.86 2.83
N ALA A 329 -2.18 -31.13 3.16
CA ALA A 329 -0.89 -31.74 3.43
C ALA A 329 0.06 -31.58 2.23
N ASP A 330 1.36 -31.64 2.51
CA ASP A 330 2.39 -31.57 1.49
C ASP A 330 2.17 -32.68 0.45
N PRO A 331 2.04 -32.33 -0.85
CA PRO A 331 1.72 -33.31 -1.89
C PRO A 331 2.82 -34.37 -2.09
N GLN A 332 4.06 -34.10 -1.63
CA GLN A 332 5.17 -35.04 -1.72
C GLN A 332 5.22 -35.99 -0.51
N THR A 333 5.02 -35.46 0.69
CA THR A 333 5.19 -36.24 1.94
C THR A 333 3.89 -36.76 2.53
N GLY A 334 2.75 -36.17 2.16
CA GLY A 334 1.44 -36.42 2.76
C GLY A 334 1.32 -35.89 4.20
N MET A 335 2.33 -35.17 4.71
CA MET A 335 2.32 -34.66 6.08
C MET A 335 1.72 -33.25 6.14
N THR A 336 0.98 -32.98 7.22
CA THR A 336 0.48 -31.64 7.52
C THR A 336 1.63 -30.81 8.11
N ILE A 337 2.00 -29.71 7.45
CA ILE A 337 3.16 -28.89 7.83
C ILE A 337 2.81 -27.68 8.71
N GLY A 338 1.56 -27.55 9.14
CA GLY A 338 1.07 -26.45 9.97
C GLY A 338 -0.44 -26.50 10.18
N ASN A 339 -0.95 -25.58 10.97
CA ASN A 339 -2.39 -25.44 11.24
C ASN A 339 -2.85 -24.01 11.05
N THR A 340 -4.13 -23.82 10.76
CA THR A 340 -4.80 -22.51 10.72
C THR A 340 -5.65 -22.33 11.97
N VAL A 341 -5.57 -21.13 12.54
CA VAL A 341 -6.51 -20.66 13.58
C VAL A 341 -7.11 -19.37 13.05
N SER A 342 -8.35 -19.43 12.56
CA SER A 342 -8.95 -18.35 11.75
C SER A 342 -8.06 -18.06 10.53
N ASN A 343 -7.61 -16.81 10.35
CA ASN A 343 -6.71 -16.40 9.28
C ASN A 343 -5.24 -16.38 9.71
N LEU A 344 -4.86 -17.04 10.80
CA LEU A 344 -3.46 -17.17 11.23
C LEU A 344 -2.95 -18.57 10.90
N PHE A 345 -1.90 -18.67 10.07
CA PHE A 345 -1.19 -19.92 9.84
C PHE A 345 -0.02 -20.04 10.82
N ILE A 346 0.10 -21.21 11.43
CA ILE A 346 1.16 -21.55 12.38
C ILE A 346 1.95 -22.72 11.78
N ALA A 347 3.24 -22.49 11.50
CA ALA A 347 4.15 -23.50 10.98
C ALA A 347 4.36 -24.61 12.01
N GLY A 348 4.21 -25.87 11.59
CA GLY A 348 4.49 -27.03 12.42
C GLY A 348 5.98 -27.39 12.46
N ASP A 349 6.32 -28.42 13.22
CA ASP A 349 7.70 -28.89 13.40
C ASP A 349 8.26 -29.62 12.17
N GLN A 350 7.40 -29.95 11.20
CA GLN A 350 7.76 -30.66 9.99
C GLN A 350 7.98 -29.66 8.85
N GLY A 351 9.18 -29.66 8.27
CA GLY A 351 9.46 -28.90 7.05
C GLY A 351 8.72 -29.47 5.83
N GLY A 352 8.44 -28.61 4.85
CA GLY A 352 7.74 -28.98 3.62
C GLY A 352 6.99 -27.81 2.98
N SER A 353 6.00 -28.12 2.15
CA SER A 353 5.10 -27.14 1.52
C SER A 353 3.62 -27.44 1.83
N ALA A 354 2.85 -26.44 2.26
CA ALA A 354 1.41 -26.52 2.45
C ALA A 354 0.72 -25.77 1.32
N ILE A 355 -0.33 -26.38 0.78
CA ILE A 355 -1.28 -25.66 -0.07
C ILE A 355 -2.39 -25.15 0.84
N ILE A 356 -2.61 -23.85 0.83
CA ILE A 356 -3.67 -23.19 1.58
C ILE A 356 -4.73 -22.73 0.59
N GLU A 357 -5.97 -23.16 0.80
CA GLU A 357 -7.13 -22.72 0.04
C GLU A 357 -7.99 -21.80 0.90
N ALA A 358 -8.33 -20.63 0.36
CA ALA A 358 -9.42 -19.84 0.90
C ALA A 358 -10.67 -20.13 0.07
N THR A 359 -11.81 -20.30 0.73
CA THR A 359 -13.10 -20.41 0.06
C THR A 359 -14.09 -19.40 0.66
N TYR A 360 -14.59 -18.50 -0.17
CA TYR A 360 -15.62 -17.53 0.20
C TYR A 360 -17.02 -18.09 -0.11
N TYR A 361 -17.91 -17.99 0.87
CA TYR A 361 -19.31 -18.40 0.77
C TYR A 361 -20.23 -17.18 0.92
N ASP A 362 -21.31 -17.18 0.14
CA ASP A 362 -22.45 -16.27 0.32
C ASP A 362 -23.66 -17.11 0.72
N GLY A 363 -23.97 -17.11 2.02
CA GLY A 363 -24.81 -18.14 2.63
C GLY A 363 -24.22 -19.54 2.46
N ASP A 364 -25.00 -20.47 1.93
CA ASP A 364 -24.55 -21.85 1.67
C ASP A 364 -23.85 -22.03 0.31
N ARG A 365 -23.81 -20.98 -0.52
CA ARG A 365 -23.27 -21.06 -1.87
C ARG A 365 -21.79 -20.75 -1.85
N ARG A 366 -20.96 -21.71 -2.31
CA ARG A 366 -19.55 -21.43 -2.65
C ARG A 366 -19.50 -20.43 -3.80
N VAL A 367 -18.92 -19.26 -3.55
CA VAL A 367 -18.85 -18.18 -4.53
C VAL A 367 -17.51 -18.17 -5.24
N ARG A 368 -16.41 -18.19 -4.48
CA ARG A 368 -15.03 -18.18 -5.03
C ARG A 368 -14.08 -18.96 -4.15
N SER A 369 -12.99 -19.44 -4.76
CA SER A 369 -11.87 -20.06 -4.07
C SER A 369 -10.57 -19.72 -4.76
N ASN A 370 -9.48 -19.65 -4.00
CA ASN A 370 -8.14 -19.49 -4.53
C ASN A 370 -7.14 -20.22 -3.64
N GLN A 371 -5.97 -20.57 -4.17
CA GLN A 371 -4.95 -21.35 -3.50
C GLN A 371 -3.59 -20.65 -3.53
N MET A 372 -2.79 -20.88 -2.49
CA MET A 372 -1.41 -20.43 -2.40
C MET A 372 -0.55 -21.48 -1.70
N THR A 373 0.76 -21.34 -1.81
CA THR A 373 1.70 -22.27 -1.18
C THR A 373 2.55 -21.54 -0.15
N ILE A 374 2.64 -22.10 1.05
CA ILE A 374 3.58 -21.69 2.11
C ILE A 374 4.60 -22.79 2.31
N ARG A 375 5.87 -22.41 2.49
CA ARG A 375 6.98 -23.32 2.77
C ARG A 375 7.39 -23.20 4.24
N VAL A 376 7.67 -24.33 4.86
CA VAL A 376 8.26 -24.39 6.20
C VAL A 376 9.63 -25.02 6.08
N SER A 377 10.66 -24.34 6.59
CA SER A 377 12.03 -24.85 6.62
C SER A 377 12.09 -26.16 7.38
N TYR A 378 12.94 -27.09 6.94
CA TYR A 378 13.28 -28.23 7.79
C TYR A 378 14.05 -27.73 9.00
N PRO A 379 13.77 -28.23 10.21
CA PRO A 379 14.60 -27.92 11.36
C PRO A 379 16.02 -28.31 11.01
N THR A 380 16.93 -27.33 10.96
CA THR A 380 18.36 -27.61 10.79
C THR A 380 18.76 -28.46 11.98
N SER A 381 18.99 -29.74 11.74
CA SER A 381 19.49 -30.62 12.79
C SER A 381 20.90 -30.16 13.13
N ASP A 382 21.01 -29.22 14.07
CA ASP A 382 22.28 -28.78 14.67
C ASP A 382 23.01 -29.94 15.39
N THR A 383 22.41 -31.14 15.38
CA THR A 383 22.90 -32.35 16.04
C THR A 383 23.62 -33.35 15.12
N GLN A 384 23.95 -33.01 13.86
CA GLN A 384 24.74 -33.93 13.01
C GLN A 384 26.26 -33.70 13.01
N MET A 385 26.81 -32.79 13.83
CA MET A 385 28.26 -32.50 13.86
C MET A 385 28.99 -32.90 15.15
N LEU A 386 28.55 -33.98 15.81
CA LEU A 386 29.32 -34.64 16.87
C LEU A 386 29.23 -36.17 16.74
N TYR A 387 29.81 -36.74 15.68
CA TYR A 387 30.25 -38.15 15.66
C TYR A 387 31.51 -38.32 14.79
#